data_AF-A0A7L4PE68-F1
#
_entry.id   AF-A0A7L4PE68-F1
#
_cell.length_a   1.000
_cell.length_b   1.000
_cell.length_c   1.000
_cell.angle_alpha   90.00
_cell.angle_beta   90.00
_cell.angle_gamma   90.00
#
_symmetry.space_group_name_H-M   'P 1'
#
loop_
_entity.id
_entity.type
_entity.pdbx_description
1 polymer ?
#
loop_
_entity_poly.entity_id
_entity_poly.type
_entity_poly.pdbx_seq_one_letter_code
_entity_poly.pdbx_strand_id
1 'polypeptide(L)'
;MREAAFNERANILANEYWLLKERAGSDEPDEIRKKIEDIEELLNKGIGGNLRSQLEKEVKQLRRTIDAKEGDFASIEQVRRDLLDLISDFGPSLDLRSGNLYPYDPEREPLPEKYFMAVTEILFGDPKPTIEFKNATMSDKGVKIKTPDVDDVVALGILGSVTTLLQETAKKMLGRTNKLDIYWRRLRENDYAFTGFNVLINSDKGLNLREIQEICSIEDEEYKGLVSEMYDELLKDSMDYLVGNDWEHNLVEKNGDTYYVTDFGKWVWLLCRKEVPTEEKEEEDKTSKISQLYQMFRGNHENRNNKRKSS
;
A
#
# COMPACT_ATOMS: atom_id res chain seq x y z
N MET A 1 19.62 -7.24 -24.52
CA MET A 1 18.55 -6.93 -25.50
C MET A 1 17.22 -6.55 -24.84
N ARG A 2 16.85 -7.08 -23.66
CA ARG A 2 15.59 -6.71 -22.97
C ARG A 2 15.61 -5.35 -22.23
N GLU A 3 16.73 -4.97 -21.62
CA GLU A 3 16.86 -3.69 -20.89
C GLU A 3 16.86 -2.46 -21.82
N ALA A 4 17.40 -2.61 -23.04
CA ALA A 4 17.39 -1.58 -24.09
C ALA A 4 15.98 -1.07 -24.42
N ALA A 5 14.98 -1.94 -24.29
CA ALA A 5 13.60 -1.65 -24.63
C ALA A 5 12.81 -1.03 -23.46
N PHE A 6 13.35 -0.98 -22.24
CA PHE A 6 12.60 -0.46 -21.10
C PHE A 6 12.36 1.04 -21.23
N ASN A 7 13.43 1.85 -21.32
CA ASN A 7 13.28 3.31 -21.31
C ASN A 7 12.47 3.80 -22.52
N GLU A 8 12.75 3.26 -23.71
CA GLU A 8 12.00 3.58 -24.94
C GLU A 8 10.51 3.26 -24.76
N ARG A 9 10.18 2.06 -24.30
CA ARG A 9 8.78 1.65 -24.08
C ARG A 9 8.11 2.45 -22.96
N ALA A 10 8.82 2.73 -21.88
CA ALA A 10 8.35 3.58 -20.79
C ALA A 10 8.02 4.99 -21.29
N ASN A 11 8.84 5.55 -22.17
CA ASN A 11 8.64 6.87 -22.76
C ASN A 11 7.44 6.91 -23.69
N ILE A 12 7.30 5.89 -24.57
CA ILE A 12 6.15 5.74 -25.46
C ILE A 12 4.85 5.67 -24.65
N LEU A 13 4.81 4.77 -23.67
CA LEU A 13 3.61 4.56 -22.85
C LEU A 13 3.28 5.78 -21.99
N ALA A 14 4.27 6.45 -21.40
CA ALA A 14 4.04 7.67 -20.62
C ALA A 14 3.49 8.80 -21.49
N ASN A 15 4.02 8.98 -22.70
CA ASN A 15 3.47 9.93 -23.67
C ASN A 15 2.01 9.62 -24.01
N GLU A 16 1.74 8.36 -24.34
CA GLU A 16 0.40 7.91 -24.72
C GLU A 16 -0.60 8.09 -23.58
N TYR A 17 -0.20 7.77 -22.35
CA TYR A 17 -0.99 7.95 -21.14
C TYR A 17 -1.46 9.41 -21.00
N TRP A 18 -0.52 10.36 -21.08
CA TRP A 18 -0.83 11.78 -20.95
C TRP A 18 -1.64 12.33 -22.12
N LEU A 19 -1.35 11.91 -23.35
CA LEU A 19 -2.13 12.31 -24.54
C LEU A 19 -3.57 11.79 -24.47
N LEU A 20 -3.79 10.59 -23.95
CA LEU A 20 -5.14 10.05 -23.75
C LEU A 20 -5.85 10.77 -22.59
N LYS A 21 -5.16 11.04 -21.48
CA LYS A 21 -5.70 11.83 -20.35
C LYS A 21 -6.13 13.23 -20.78
N GLU A 22 -5.32 13.92 -21.57
CA GLU A 22 -5.65 15.25 -22.10
C GLU A 22 -6.90 15.20 -23.00
N ARG A 23 -7.03 14.15 -23.83
CA ARG A 23 -8.22 13.94 -24.69
C ARG A 23 -9.47 13.58 -23.89
N ALA A 24 -9.34 12.69 -22.90
CA ALA A 24 -10.44 12.28 -22.03
C ALA A 24 -10.91 13.44 -21.14
N GLY A 25 -10.06 14.44 -20.88
CA GLY A 25 -10.37 15.59 -20.04
C GLY A 25 -10.37 15.26 -18.55
N SER A 26 -10.74 16.25 -17.72
CA SER A 26 -10.60 16.17 -16.25
C SER A 26 -11.70 15.41 -15.52
N ASP A 27 -12.90 15.32 -16.10
CA ASP A 27 -14.03 14.65 -15.44
C ASP A 27 -13.90 13.12 -15.59
N GLU A 28 -13.72 12.42 -14.46
CA GLU A 28 -13.74 10.96 -14.44
C GLU A 28 -15.12 10.40 -14.83
N PRO A 29 -15.20 9.23 -15.49
CA PRO A 29 -16.47 8.63 -15.91
C PRO A 29 -17.43 8.46 -14.73
N ASP A 30 -16.90 8.07 -13.58
CA ASP A 30 -17.69 7.79 -12.39
C ASP A 30 -18.24 9.07 -11.74
N GLU A 31 -17.52 10.20 -11.84
CA GLU A 31 -18.06 11.49 -11.45
C GLU A 31 -19.17 11.95 -12.39
N ILE A 32 -19.02 11.74 -13.69
CA ILE A 32 -20.06 12.06 -14.67
C ILE A 32 -21.28 11.15 -14.45
N ARG A 33 -21.08 9.86 -14.18
CA ARG A 33 -22.15 8.90 -13.83
C ARG A 33 -22.87 9.30 -12.56
N LYS A 34 -22.13 9.66 -11.51
CA LYS A 34 -22.73 10.16 -10.26
C LYS A 34 -23.53 11.45 -10.48
N LYS A 35 -23.02 12.40 -11.27
CA LYS A 35 -23.78 13.60 -11.67
C LYS A 35 -25.07 13.25 -12.43
N ILE A 36 -25.02 12.24 -13.31
CA ILE A 36 -26.22 11.74 -14.00
C ILE A 36 -27.21 11.15 -12.99
N GLU A 37 -26.75 10.31 -12.06
CA GLU A 37 -27.57 9.70 -11.01
C GLU A 37 -28.23 10.76 -10.12
N ASP A 38 -27.46 11.75 -9.66
CA ASP A 38 -27.96 12.87 -8.85
C ASP A 38 -29.05 13.66 -9.59
N ILE A 39 -28.85 13.95 -10.88
CA ILE A 39 -29.84 14.65 -11.71
C ILE A 39 -31.09 13.77 -11.94
N GLU A 40 -30.92 12.47 -12.16
CA GLU A 40 -32.04 11.53 -12.33
C GLU A 40 -32.86 11.40 -11.04
N GLU A 41 -32.22 11.39 -9.88
CA GLU A 41 -32.91 11.42 -8.58
C GLU A 41 -33.72 12.72 -8.40
N LEU A 42 -33.15 13.87 -8.80
CA LEU A 42 -33.84 15.16 -8.79
C LEU A 42 -35.04 15.18 -9.75
N LEU A 43 -34.91 14.61 -10.94
CA LEU A 43 -36.01 14.45 -11.89
C LEU A 43 -37.13 13.54 -11.33
N ASN A 44 -36.75 12.46 -10.62
CA ASN A 44 -37.68 11.53 -9.98
C ASN A 44 -38.41 12.15 -8.76
N LYS A 45 -37.82 13.16 -8.10
CA LYS A 45 -38.43 13.93 -7.01
C LYS A 45 -39.51 14.93 -7.48
N GLY A 46 -39.84 14.96 -8.77
CA GLY A 46 -40.99 15.70 -9.29
C GLY A 46 -40.69 17.15 -9.72
N ILE A 47 -39.45 17.46 -10.10
CA ILE A 47 -39.09 18.76 -10.67
C ILE A 47 -39.86 18.98 -11.98
N GLY A 48 -40.60 20.08 -12.06
CA GLY A 48 -41.46 20.44 -13.20
C GLY A 48 -40.98 21.68 -13.95
N GLY A 49 -41.56 21.90 -15.13
CA GLY A 49 -41.35 23.12 -15.93
C GLY A 49 -39.98 23.21 -16.62
N ASN A 50 -39.48 24.43 -16.82
CA ASN A 50 -38.25 24.70 -17.58
C ASN A 50 -37.00 24.03 -16.97
N LEU A 51 -36.97 23.86 -15.64
CA LEU A 51 -35.85 23.22 -14.95
C LEU A 51 -35.74 21.73 -15.31
N ARG A 52 -36.88 21.03 -15.47
CA ARG A 52 -36.91 19.65 -15.95
C ARG A 52 -36.29 19.52 -17.34
N SER A 53 -36.67 20.41 -18.26
CA SER A 53 -36.15 20.38 -19.64
C SER A 53 -34.64 20.69 -19.70
N GLN A 54 -34.13 21.53 -18.79
CA GLN A 54 -32.70 21.80 -18.66
C GLN A 54 -31.94 20.58 -18.15
N LEU A 55 -32.41 19.96 -17.06
CA LEU A 55 -31.81 18.75 -16.49
C LEU A 55 -31.82 17.57 -17.46
N GLU A 56 -32.91 17.35 -18.22
CA GLU A 56 -32.99 16.29 -19.24
C GLU A 56 -31.99 16.53 -20.40
N LYS A 57 -31.78 17.80 -20.81
CA LYS A 57 -30.77 18.17 -21.81
C LYS A 57 -29.35 17.95 -21.28
N GLU A 58 -29.12 18.30 -20.03
CA GLU A 58 -27.85 18.11 -19.33
C GLU A 58 -27.50 16.63 -19.22
N VAL A 59 -28.42 15.77 -18.75
CA VAL A 59 -28.22 14.30 -18.75
C VAL A 59 -27.90 13.76 -20.13
N LYS A 60 -28.62 14.22 -21.17
CA LYS A 60 -28.35 13.80 -22.55
C LYS A 60 -26.95 14.23 -23.04
N GLN A 61 -26.47 15.39 -22.61
CA GLN A 61 -25.13 15.87 -22.93
C GLN A 61 -24.06 15.11 -22.14
N LEU A 62 -24.29 14.83 -20.85
CA LEU A 62 -23.39 14.05 -20.01
C LEU A 62 -23.25 12.61 -20.51
N ARG A 63 -24.35 11.97 -20.92
CA ARG A 63 -24.32 10.63 -21.54
C ARG A 63 -23.51 10.60 -22.83
N ARG A 64 -23.70 11.58 -23.73
CA ARG A 64 -22.88 11.71 -24.95
C ARG A 64 -21.40 11.95 -24.64
N THR A 65 -21.12 12.64 -23.54
CA THR A 65 -19.75 12.89 -23.08
C THR A 65 -19.12 11.61 -22.56
N ILE A 66 -19.87 10.77 -21.82
CA ILE A 66 -19.43 9.42 -21.44
C ILE A 66 -19.19 8.57 -22.69
N ASP A 67 -20.19 8.43 -23.56
CA ASP A 67 -20.09 7.58 -24.76
C ASP A 67 -18.89 7.97 -25.65
N ALA A 68 -18.61 9.27 -25.77
CA ALA A 68 -17.48 9.78 -26.52
C ALA A 68 -16.12 9.48 -25.86
N LYS A 69 -16.08 9.41 -24.52
CA LYS A 69 -14.86 9.22 -23.74
C LYS A 69 -14.61 7.77 -23.33
N GLU A 70 -15.61 6.88 -23.36
CA GLU A 70 -15.45 5.48 -22.94
C GLU A 70 -14.33 4.75 -23.71
N GLY A 71 -14.15 5.05 -24.99
CA GLY A 71 -13.03 4.54 -25.80
C GLY A 71 -11.67 5.06 -25.33
N ASP A 72 -11.58 6.33 -24.96
CA ASP A 72 -10.34 6.93 -24.44
C ASP A 72 -10.03 6.37 -23.05
N PHE A 73 -11.02 6.20 -22.17
CA PHE A 73 -10.82 5.61 -20.84
C PHE A 73 -10.38 4.14 -20.90
N ALA A 74 -10.97 3.34 -21.79
CA ALA A 74 -10.53 1.96 -22.01
C ALA A 74 -9.07 1.93 -22.50
N SER A 75 -8.69 2.87 -23.36
CA SER A 75 -7.32 3.01 -23.86
C SER A 75 -6.36 3.46 -22.75
N ILE A 76 -6.76 4.40 -21.88
CA ILE A 76 -5.97 4.82 -20.70
C ILE A 76 -5.72 3.63 -19.78
N GLU A 77 -6.75 2.83 -19.51
CA GLU A 77 -6.63 1.65 -18.66
C GLU A 77 -5.73 0.58 -19.29
N GLN A 78 -5.74 0.44 -20.62
CA GLN A 78 -4.80 -0.44 -21.30
C GLN A 78 -3.35 0.07 -21.17
N VAL A 79 -3.10 1.35 -21.43
CA VAL A 79 -1.75 1.95 -21.29
C VAL A 79 -1.27 1.87 -19.83
N ARG A 80 -2.17 2.08 -18.86
CA ARG A 80 -1.90 1.88 -17.44
C ARG A 80 -1.45 0.45 -17.14
N ARG A 81 -2.16 -0.56 -17.66
CA ARG A 81 -1.77 -1.96 -17.51
C ARG A 81 -0.42 -2.25 -18.15
N ASP A 82 -0.17 -1.70 -19.34
CA ASP A 82 1.09 -1.89 -20.05
C ASP A 82 2.28 -1.24 -19.30
N LEU A 83 2.08 -0.07 -18.67
CA LEU A 83 3.06 0.56 -17.80
C LEU A 83 3.35 -0.28 -16.56
N LEU A 84 2.30 -0.79 -15.90
CA LEU A 84 2.46 -1.67 -14.74
C LEU A 84 3.15 -2.98 -15.12
N ASP A 85 2.80 -3.58 -16.26
CA ASP A 85 3.44 -4.79 -16.78
C ASP A 85 4.93 -4.55 -17.00
N LEU A 86 5.29 -3.43 -17.63
CA LEU A 86 6.67 -3.03 -17.86
C LEU A 86 7.46 -2.89 -16.54
N ILE A 87 6.88 -2.23 -15.53
CA ILE A 87 7.49 -2.03 -14.22
C ILE A 87 7.60 -3.35 -13.44
N SER A 88 6.64 -4.26 -13.61
CA SER A 88 6.59 -5.52 -12.85
C SER A 88 7.77 -6.47 -13.15
N ASP A 89 8.34 -6.36 -14.34
CA ASP A 89 9.39 -7.25 -14.84
C ASP A 89 10.78 -6.59 -14.84
N PHE A 90 10.86 -5.26 -14.98
CA PHE A 90 12.12 -4.56 -15.22
C PHE A 90 12.23 -3.24 -14.42
N GLY A 91 13.46 -2.92 -14.03
CA GLY A 91 13.84 -1.60 -13.53
C GLY A 91 14.60 -0.83 -14.61
N PRO A 92 14.74 0.50 -14.46
CA PRO A 92 15.48 1.32 -15.40
C PRO A 92 16.98 0.97 -15.41
N SER A 93 17.62 1.06 -16.57
CA SER A 93 19.07 0.91 -16.69
C SER A 93 19.78 2.12 -16.06
N LEU A 94 20.66 1.84 -15.11
CA LEU A 94 21.45 2.85 -14.39
C LEU A 94 22.93 2.72 -14.78
N ASP A 95 23.60 3.85 -14.94
CA ASP A 95 25.05 3.93 -15.11
C ASP A 95 25.76 3.89 -13.74
N LEU A 96 27.09 3.86 -13.77
CA LEU A 96 27.93 3.93 -12.58
C LEU A 96 27.62 5.17 -11.75
N ARG A 97 27.69 4.97 -10.44
CA ARG A 97 27.40 5.99 -9.44
C ARG A 97 28.33 7.20 -9.61
N SER A 98 27.75 8.39 -9.64
CA SER A 98 28.45 9.67 -9.59
C SER A 98 28.04 10.42 -8.32
N GLY A 99 28.92 10.41 -7.31
CA GLY A 99 28.62 10.98 -5.98
C GLY A 99 27.54 10.17 -5.27
N ASN A 100 26.38 10.77 -4.99
CA ASN A 100 25.22 10.07 -4.41
C ASN A 100 24.12 9.75 -5.44
N LEU A 101 24.40 9.87 -6.73
CA LEU A 101 23.44 9.66 -7.80
C LEU A 101 23.84 8.44 -8.64
N TYR A 102 22.88 7.57 -8.92
CA TYR A 102 22.94 6.61 -10.01
C TYR A 102 22.16 7.18 -11.19
N PRO A 103 22.82 7.79 -12.18
CA PRO A 103 22.13 8.36 -13.32
C PRO A 103 21.59 7.24 -14.22
N TYR A 104 20.62 7.58 -15.06
CA TYR A 104 20.20 6.66 -16.13
C TYR A 104 21.34 6.50 -17.15
N ASP A 105 21.45 5.29 -17.69
CA ASP A 105 22.40 4.97 -18.75
C ASP A 105 22.22 5.95 -19.92
N PRO A 106 23.23 6.80 -20.25
CA PRO A 106 23.12 7.81 -21.30
C PRO A 106 23.14 7.19 -22.71
N GLU A 107 23.57 5.94 -22.87
CA GLU A 107 23.43 5.19 -24.12
C GLU A 107 22.00 4.64 -24.31
N ARG A 108 21.16 4.77 -23.29
CA ARG A 108 19.72 4.51 -23.34
C ARG A 108 18.99 5.84 -23.40
N GLU A 109 17.81 5.83 -24.00
CA GLU A 109 16.92 6.99 -23.98
C GLU A 109 16.64 7.38 -22.51
N PRO A 110 16.76 8.66 -22.10
CA PRO A 110 16.52 9.03 -20.70
C PRO A 110 15.04 8.89 -20.35
N LEU A 111 14.75 8.64 -19.07
CA LEU A 111 13.38 8.67 -18.56
C LEU A 111 12.98 10.12 -18.22
N PRO A 112 11.95 10.69 -18.88
CA PRO A 112 11.51 12.06 -18.67
C PRO A 112 10.60 12.18 -17.45
N GLU A 113 10.45 13.40 -16.93
CA GLU A 113 9.58 13.74 -15.79
C GLU A 113 8.15 13.16 -15.92
N LYS A 114 7.57 13.24 -17.11
CA LYS A 114 6.22 12.70 -17.42
C LYS A 114 6.07 11.21 -17.12
N TYR A 115 7.15 10.42 -17.19
CA TYR A 115 7.13 9.02 -16.81
C TYR A 115 6.89 8.88 -15.30
N PHE A 116 7.66 9.60 -14.48
CA PHE A 116 7.48 9.57 -13.02
C PHE A 116 6.12 10.11 -12.60
N MET A 117 5.62 11.15 -13.27
CA MET A 117 4.27 11.64 -13.03
C MET A 117 3.21 10.58 -13.33
N ALA A 118 3.34 9.85 -14.45
CA ALA A 118 2.39 8.79 -14.79
C ALA A 118 2.45 7.64 -13.77
N VAL A 119 3.65 7.23 -13.38
CA VAL A 119 3.83 6.17 -12.36
C VAL A 119 3.24 6.61 -11.03
N THR A 120 3.54 7.81 -10.54
CA THR A 120 3.03 8.29 -9.25
C THR A 120 1.51 8.51 -9.26
N GLU A 121 0.93 8.97 -10.37
CA GLU A 121 -0.53 9.02 -10.53
C GLU A 121 -1.13 7.62 -10.49
N ILE A 122 -0.58 6.65 -11.23
CA ILE A 122 -1.10 5.29 -11.27
C ILE A 122 -1.00 4.63 -9.89
N LEU A 123 0.14 4.77 -9.19
CA LEU A 123 0.39 4.11 -7.92
C LEU A 123 -0.31 4.79 -6.73
N PHE A 124 -0.38 6.13 -6.72
CA PHE A 124 -0.79 6.91 -5.55
C PHE A 124 -1.96 7.86 -5.79
N GLY A 125 -2.39 8.03 -7.05
CA GLY A 125 -3.45 8.97 -7.43
C GLY A 125 -3.03 10.44 -7.48
N ASP A 126 -1.73 10.74 -7.34
CA ASP A 126 -1.20 12.12 -7.34
C ASP A 126 0.07 12.20 -8.22
N PRO A 127 0.02 12.89 -9.38
CA PRO A 127 1.13 12.98 -10.31
C PRO A 127 2.25 13.85 -9.74
N LYS A 128 3.40 13.24 -9.45
CA LYS A 128 4.62 13.88 -8.97
C LYS A 128 5.82 13.55 -9.87
N PRO A 129 6.75 14.51 -10.02
CA PRO A 129 7.96 14.31 -10.82
C PRO A 129 8.97 13.36 -10.17
N THR A 130 8.79 13.03 -8.89
CA THR A 130 9.69 12.19 -8.12
C THR A 130 8.95 11.13 -7.32
N ILE A 131 9.63 10.00 -7.08
CA ILE A 131 9.18 8.97 -6.14
C ILE A 131 10.10 9.03 -4.93
N GLU A 132 9.51 9.37 -3.78
CA GLU A 132 10.23 9.57 -2.53
C GLU A 132 10.25 8.29 -1.69
N PHE A 133 11.46 7.84 -1.34
CA PHE A 133 11.72 6.80 -0.35
C PHE A 133 12.46 7.40 0.84
N LYS A 134 12.55 6.69 1.96
CA LYS A 134 13.29 7.11 3.15
C LYS A 134 14.76 7.39 2.83
N ASN A 135 15.40 6.51 2.07
CA ASN A 135 16.84 6.56 1.79
C ASN A 135 17.19 6.96 0.34
N ALA A 136 16.20 7.11 -0.53
CA ALA A 136 16.42 7.46 -1.93
C ALA A 136 15.29 8.32 -2.53
N THR A 137 15.59 8.97 -3.64
CA THR A 137 14.61 9.67 -4.49
C THR A 137 14.85 9.24 -5.93
N MET A 138 13.80 8.79 -6.62
CA MET A 138 13.84 8.52 -8.06
C MET A 138 13.27 9.72 -8.82
N SER A 139 13.94 10.11 -9.91
CA SER A 139 13.61 11.28 -10.74
C SER A 139 14.14 11.09 -12.16
N ASP A 140 13.86 12.04 -13.05
CA ASP A 140 14.41 12.12 -14.42
C ASP A 140 15.95 12.07 -14.50
N LYS A 141 16.64 12.45 -13.41
CA LYS A 141 18.10 12.41 -13.32
C LYS A 141 18.67 11.04 -12.93
N GLY A 142 17.82 10.09 -12.52
CA GLY A 142 18.23 8.82 -11.94
C GLY A 142 17.80 8.65 -10.48
N VAL A 143 18.49 7.75 -9.77
CA VAL A 143 18.21 7.43 -8.37
C VAL A 143 19.24 8.09 -7.46
N LYS A 144 18.79 9.08 -6.70
CA LYS A 144 19.61 9.81 -5.73
C LYS A 144 19.50 9.16 -4.35
N ILE A 145 20.62 8.74 -3.78
CA ILE A 145 20.70 8.28 -2.39
C ILE A 145 20.80 9.49 -1.47
N LYS A 146 19.94 9.54 -0.45
CA LYS A 146 19.83 10.69 0.46
C LYS A 146 20.99 10.76 1.45
N THR A 147 21.47 9.61 1.91
CA THR A 147 22.60 9.53 2.84
C THR A 147 23.91 9.72 2.07
N PRO A 148 24.65 10.81 2.33
CA PRO A 148 25.98 10.98 1.75
C PRO A 148 26.92 9.89 2.29
N ASP A 149 27.93 9.54 1.49
CA ASP A 149 29.05 8.67 1.90
C ASP A 149 28.71 7.22 2.29
N VAL A 150 27.56 6.69 1.88
CA VAL A 150 27.31 5.23 1.95
C VAL A 150 28.21 4.49 0.96
N ASP A 151 28.76 3.35 1.38
CA ASP A 151 29.53 2.47 0.52
C ASP A 151 28.65 1.86 -0.60
N ASP A 152 29.31 1.26 -1.60
CA ASP A 152 28.62 0.73 -2.77
C ASP A 152 27.73 -0.47 -2.46
N VAL A 153 28.04 -1.26 -1.42
CA VAL A 153 27.22 -2.42 -1.04
C VAL A 153 25.89 -1.94 -0.46
N VAL A 154 25.94 -0.97 0.46
CA VAL A 154 24.73 -0.35 1.04
C VAL A 154 23.93 0.37 -0.05
N ALA A 155 24.62 1.08 -0.94
CA ALA A 155 23.97 1.78 -2.05
C ALA A 155 23.23 0.85 -3.00
N LEU A 156 23.85 -0.28 -3.39
CA LEU A 156 23.22 -1.32 -4.19
C LEU A 156 22.04 -1.96 -3.46
N GLY A 157 22.14 -2.14 -2.14
CA GLY A 157 21.02 -2.61 -1.30
C GLY A 157 19.83 -1.66 -1.32
N ILE A 158 20.07 -0.35 -1.28
CA ILE A 158 19.02 0.67 -1.40
C ILE A 158 18.38 0.60 -2.79
N LEU A 159 19.18 0.53 -3.87
CA LEU A 159 18.68 0.42 -5.24
C LEU A 159 17.83 -0.84 -5.45
N GLY A 160 18.31 -1.98 -4.97
CA GLY A 160 17.58 -3.24 -5.02
C GLY A 160 16.25 -3.15 -4.28
N SER A 161 16.23 -2.50 -3.12
CA SER A 161 15.03 -2.31 -2.31
C SER A 161 13.99 -1.43 -3.02
N VAL A 162 14.38 -0.25 -3.55
CA VAL A 162 13.43 0.65 -4.23
C VAL A 162 12.90 0.05 -5.53
N THR A 163 13.74 -0.68 -6.27
CA THR A 163 13.34 -1.36 -7.51
C THR A 163 12.36 -2.50 -7.21
N THR A 164 12.68 -3.32 -6.21
CA THR A 164 11.80 -4.43 -5.79
C THR A 164 10.45 -3.90 -5.31
N LEU A 165 10.43 -2.80 -4.56
CA LEU A 165 9.20 -2.21 -4.06
C LEU A 165 8.28 -1.75 -5.22
N LEU A 166 8.84 -1.10 -6.24
CA LEU A 166 8.10 -0.72 -7.45
C LEU A 166 7.58 -1.95 -8.21
N GLN A 167 8.41 -2.96 -8.40
CA GLN A 167 8.03 -4.20 -9.10
C GLN A 167 6.89 -4.93 -8.40
N GLU A 168 7.01 -5.16 -7.09
CA GLU A 168 5.99 -5.89 -6.31
C GLU A 168 4.69 -5.10 -6.22
N THR A 169 4.76 -3.77 -6.20
CA THR A 169 3.58 -2.91 -6.27
C THR A 169 2.88 -3.01 -7.61
N ALA A 170 3.63 -2.98 -8.71
CA ALA A 170 3.05 -3.14 -10.03
C ALA A 170 2.38 -4.51 -10.19
N LYS A 171 3.02 -5.58 -9.71
CA LYS A 171 2.42 -6.93 -9.67
C LYS A 171 1.10 -6.95 -8.88
N LYS A 172 1.06 -6.31 -7.71
CA LYS A 172 -0.17 -6.20 -6.90
C LYS A 172 -1.28 -5.49 -7.66
N MET A 173 -0.99 -4.34 -8.27
CA MET A 173 -1.99 -3.57 -9.04
C MET A 173 -2.52 -4.32 -10.26
N LEU A 174 -1.74 -5.26 -10.80
CA LEU A 174 -2.14 -6.16 -11.88
C LEU A 174 -2.90 -7.41 -11.39
N GLY A 175 -3.08 -7.59 -10.08
CA GLY A 175 -3.67 -8.79 -9.49
C GLY A 175 -2.79 -10.05 -9.62
N ARG A 176 -1.47 -9.87 -9.77
CA ARG A 176 -0.50 -10.98 -9.87
C ARG A 176 0.05 -11.33 -8.49
N THR A 177 0.54 -12.55 -8.34
CA THR A 177 1.27 -12.97 -7.13
C THR A 177 2.44 -12.03 -6.85
N ASN A 178 2.49 -11.51 -5.63
CA ASN A 178 3.46 -10.52 -5.20
C ASN A 178 3.82 -10.72 -3.72
N LYS A 179 4.96 -10.18 -3.30
CA LYS A 179 5.46 -10.25 -1.92
C LYS A 179 4.61 -9.42 -0.97
N LEU A 180 4.03 -8.29 -1.40
CA LEU A 180 3.24 -7.42 -0.52
C LEU A 180 2.04 -8.16 0.09
N ASP A 181 1.31 -8.92 -0.71
CA ASP A 181 0.16 -9.71 -0.26
C ASP A 181 0.56 -10.86 0.66
N ILE A 182 1.70 -11.51 0.37
CA ILE A 182 2.25 -12.58 1.22
C ILE A 182 2.61 -12.01 2.59
N TYR A 183 3.24 -10.84 2.62
CA TYR A 183 3.68 -10.19 3.86
C TYR A 183 2.49 -9.68 4.65
N TRP A 184 1.50 -9.09 3.98
CA TRP A 184 0.24 -8.68 4.60
C TRP A 184 -0.48 -9.86 5.25
N ARG A 185 -0.57 -11.01 4.57
CA ARG A 185 -1.20 -12.21 5.13
C ARG A 185 -0.47 -12.69 6.37
N ARG A 186 0.85 -12.84 6.32
CA ARG A 186 1.67 -13.25 7.47
C ARG A 186 1.56 -12.29 8.65
N LEU A 187 1.55 -10.99 8.37
CA LEU A 187 1.37 -9.96 9.39
C LEU A 187 0.01 -10.13 10.10
N ARG A 188 -1.07 -10.40 9.35
CA ARG A 188 -2.40 -10.64 9.92
C ARG A 188 -2.55 -11.97 10.66
N GLU A 189 -1.66 -12.93 10.45
CA GLU A 189 -1.67 -14.21 11.19
C GLU A 189 -1.08 -14.07 12.61
N ASN A 190 -0.41 -12.95 12.90
CA ASN A 190 0.13 -12.64 14.22
C ASN A 190 -0.50 -11.34 14.76
N ASP A 191 -1.52 -11.50 15.61
CA ASP A 191 -2.30 -10.38 16.19
C ASP A 191 -1.42 -9.34 16.89
N TYR A 192 -0.43 -9.77 17.68
CA TYR A 192 0.46 -8.87 18.41
C TYR A 192 1.40 -8.10 17.48
N ALA A 193 1.94 -8.77 16.45
CA ALA A 193 2.74 -8.12 15.43
C ALA A 193 1.91 -7.13 14.61
N PHE A 194 0.67 -7.49 14.25
CA PHE A 194 -0.26 -6.61 13.56
C PHE A 194 -0.55 -5.35 14.39
N THR A 195 -0.85 -5.51 15.69
CA THR A 195 -1.12 -4.39 16.61
C THR A 195 0.11 -3.49 16.77
N GLY A 196 1.29 -4.05 17.05
CA GLY A 196 2.52 -3.27 17.18
C GLY A 196 2.90 -2.54 15.88
N PHE A 197 2.69 -3.19 14.73
CA PHE A 197 2.88 -2.58 13.42
C PHE A 197 1.87 -1.45 13.16
N ASN A 198 0.60 -1.63 13.54
CA ASN A 198 -0.44 -0.60 13.43
C ASN A 198 -0.12 0.63 14.30
N VAL A 199 0.42 0.44 15.50
CA VAL A 199 0.90 1.57 16.32
C VAL A 199 2.05 2.30 15.63
N LEU A 200 3.03 1.56 15.08
CA LEU A 200 4.17 2.17 14.40
C LEU A 200 3.79 2.90 13.11
N ILE A 201 2.86 2.38 12.30
CA ILE A 201 2.47 3.00 11.03
C ILE A 201 1.65 4.29 11.23
N ASN A 202 0.90 4.38 12.33
CA ASN A 202 0.14 5.57 12.69
C ASN A 202 0.98 6.58 13.50
N SER A 203 2.24 6.26 13.80
CA SER A 203 3.18 7.17 14.44
C SER A 203 4.02 7.92 13.40
N ASP A 204 4.08 9.26 13.53
CA ASP A 204 4.94 10.10 12.69
C ASP A 204 6.44 9.95 13.00
N LYS A 205 6.78 9.27 14.10
CA LYS A 205 8.15 9.04 14.59
C LYS A 205 8.40 7.57 14.92
N GLY A 206 9.67 7.20 15.02
CA GLY A 206 10.03 5.91 15.61
C GLY A 206 9.65 5.86 17.09
N LEU A 207 9.27 4.68 17.54
CA LEU A 207 8.84 4.42 18.93
C LEU A 207 9.73 3.38 19.58
N ASN A 208 10.01 3.54 20.86
CA ASN A 208 10.61 2.45 21.63
C ASN A 208 9.56 1.43 22.09
N LEU A 209 10.01 0.25 22.53
CA LEU A 209 9.09 -0.83 22.92
C LEU A 209 8.10 -0.41 24.02
N ARG A 210 8.55 0.41 24.98
CA ARG A 210 7.72 0.88 26.07
C ARG A 210 6.63 1.84 25.57
N GLU A 211 6.96 2.75 24.65
CA GLU A 211 5.97 3.63 24.01
C GLU A 211 4.93 2.80 23.24
N ILE A 212 5.35 1.76 22.52
CA ILE A 212 4.43 0.86 21.79
C ILE A 212 3.51 0.14 22.79
N GLN A 213 4.05 -0.44 23.86
CA GLN A 213 3.29 -1.11 24.91
C GLN A 213 2.29 -0.15 25.58
N GLU A 214 2.70 1.08 25.86
CA GLU A 214 1.84 2.12 26.45
C GLU A 214 0.67 2.47 25.52
N ILE A 215 0.90 2.66 24.22
CA ILE A 215 -0.16 2.94 23.24
C ILE A 215 -1.11 1.75 23.08
N CYS A 216 -0.57 0.54 22.89
CA CYS A 216 -1.38 -0.68 22.81
C CYS A 216 -2.24 -0.87 24.08
N SER A 217 -1.70 -0.52 25.26
CA SER A 217 -2.41 -0.61 26.53
C SER A 217 -3.60 0.34 26.65
N ILE A 218 -3.55 1.50 26.00
CA ILE A 218 -4.66 2.48 26.00
C ILE A 218 -5.76 2.02 25.05
N GLU A 219 -5.40 1.38 23.95
CA GLU A 219 -6.35 0.94 22.92
C GLU A 219 -7.09 -0.37 23.31
N ASP A 220 -6.60 -1.12 24.30
CA ASP A 220 -7.15 -2.43 24.71
C ASP A 220 -7.28 -2.57 26.25
N GLU A 221 -8.04 -1.67 26.88
CA GLU A 221 -8.26 -1.67 28.35
C GLU A 221 -8.92 -2.98 28.87
N GLU A 222 -9.76 -3.62 28.05
CA GLU A 222 -10.54 -4.80 28.45
C GLU A 222 -9.69 -6.09 28.50
N TYR A 223 -8.72 -6.25 27.59
CA TYR A 223 -7.85 -7.42 27.51
C TYR A 223 -6.74 -7.41 28.58
N LYS A 224 -6.23 -6.22 28.95
CA LYS A 224 -5.18 -6.09 29.96
C LYS A 224 -5.66 -6.45 31.37
N GLY A 225 -6.95 -6.28 31.67
CA GLY A 225 -7.56 -6.69 32.93
C GLY A 225 -7.41 -8.19 33.25
N LEU A 226 -7.10 -9.01 32.24
CA LEU A 226 -7.00 -10.46 32.38
C LEU A 226 -5.55 -10.99 32.27
N VAL A 227 -4.63 -10.34 31.54
CA VAL A 227 -3.33 -10.96 31.21
C VAL A 227 -2.12 -10.01 30.98
N SER A 228 -2.07 -8.87 31.69
CA SER A 228 -1.05 -7.81 31.54
C SER A 228 0.41 -8.27 31.32
N GLU A 229 0.96 -9.16 32.14
CA GLU A 229 2.38 -9.54 32.04
C GLU A 229 2.69 -10.42 30.82
N MET A 230 1.77 -11.31 30.45
CA MET A 230 1.95 -12.19 29.29
C MET A 230 1.78 -11.41 27.97
N TYR A 231 0.94 -10.37 27.98
CA TYR A 231 0.74 -9.49 26.83
C TYR A 231 2.03 -8.76 26.45
N ASP A 232 2.73 -8.17 27.43
CA ASP A 232 3.94 -7.40 27.20
C ASP A 232 5.10 -8.27 26.66
N GLU A 233 5.21 -9.52 27.12
CA GLU A 233 6.17 -10.49 26.58
C GLU A 233 5.83 -10.91 25.14
N LEU A 234 4.57 -11.25 24.85
CA LEU A 234 4.13 -11.64 23.51
C LEU A 234 4.26 -10.51 22.49
N LEU A 235 3.97 -9.27 22.91
CA LEU A 235 4.17 -8.08 22.07
C LEU A 235 5.65 -7.87 21.79
N LYS A 236 6.52 -8.02 22.79
CA LYS A 236 7.96 -7.92 22.59
C LYS A 236 8.48 -8.95 21.59
N ASP A 237 8.13 -10.22 21.76
CA ASP A 237 8.54 -11.29 20.85
C ASP A 237 8.03 -11.03 19.42
N SER A 238 6.81 -10.48 19.30
CA SER A 238 6.23 -10.11 18.01
C SER A 238 6.89 -8.89 17.37
N MET A 239 7.34 -7.92 18.16
CA MET A 239 8.16 -6.80 17.68
C MET A 239 9.53 -7.28 17.20
N ASP A 240 10.14 -8.23 17.89
CA ASP A 240 11.40 -8.84 17.48
C ASP A 240 11.21 -9.69 16.20
N TYR A 241 10.07 -10.38 16.05
CA TYR A 241 9.68 -11.04 14.81
C TYR A 241 9.56 -10.07 13.62
N LEU A 242 8.98 -8.87 13.81
CA LEU A 242 8.85 -7.87 12.74
C LEU A 242 10.19 -7.31 12.22
N VAL A 243 11.21 -7.29 13.09
CA VAL A 243 12.56 -6.82 12.77
C VAL A 243 13.49 -7.96 12.35
N GLY A 244 13.09 -9.21 12.65
CA GLY A 244 13.89 -10.40 12.42
C GLY A 244 14.12 -10.73 10.94
N ASN A 245 14.98 -11.74 10.71
CA ASN A 245 15.39 -12.16 9.37
C ASN A 245 14.37 -13.10 8.68
N ASP A 246 13.18 -13.26 9.25
CA ASP A 246 12.10 -14.06 8.66
C ASP A 246 11.48 -13.37 7.43
N TRP A 247 11.83 -12.10 7.23
CA TRP A 247 11.47 -11.26 6.11
C TRP A 247 12.68 -11.11 5.19
N GLU A 248 12.49 -11.33 3.89
CA GLU A 248 13.47 -10.95 2.88
C GLU A 248 13.60 -9.42 2.77
N HIS A 249 12.50 -8.70 3.04
CA HIS A 249 12.46 -7.24 3.16
C HIS A 249 11.74 -6.84 4.43
N ASN A 250 12.46 -6.38 5.46
CA ASN A 250 11.87 -6.10 6.76
C ASN A 250 10.72 -5.08 6.69
N LEU A 251 9.61 -5.36 7.40
CA LEU A 251 8.49 -4.43 7.57
C LEU A 251 8.83 -3.31 8.56
N VAL A 252 9.63 -3.65 9.57
CA VAL A 252 10.09 -2.77 10.63
C VAL A 252 11.60 -2.90 10.74
N GLU A 253 12.28 -1.78 10.98
CA GLU A 253 13.70 -1.76 11.32
C GLU A 253 13.88 -1.23 12.75
N LYS A 254 14.95 -1.66 13.41
CA LYS A 254 15.31 -1.21 14.75
C LYS A 254 16.66 -0.51 14.71
N ASN A 255 16.73 0.71 15.24
CA ASN A 255 17.97 1.45 15.43
C ASN A 255 18.11 1.77 16.91
N GLY A 256 19.07 1.12 17.58
CA GLY A 256 19.15 1.11 19.04
C GLY A 256 17.89 0.51 19.65
N ASP A 257 17.19 1.28 20.49
CA ASP A 257 15.95 0.86 21.14
C ASP A 257 14.68 1.34 20.42
N THR A 258 14.83 2.00 19.26
CA THR A 258 13.72 2.60 18.52
C THR A 258 13.37 1.79 17.28
N TYR A 259 12.08 1.47 17.14
CA TYR A 259 11.49 0.77 16.00
C TYR A 259 10.92 1.79 15.00
N TYR A 260 11.10 1.53 13.71
CA TYR A 260 10.62 2.36 12.61
C TYR A 260 9.98 1.49 11.52
N VAL A 261 8.89 1.95 10.92
CA VAL A 261 8.36 1.30 9.72
C VAL A 261 9.26 1.60 8.51
N THR A 262 9.61 0.56 7.76
CA THR A 262 10.37 0.70 6.51
C THR A 262 9.47 1.20 5.37
N ASP A 263 10.04 1.63 4.25
CA ASP A 263 9.23 1.98 3.08
C ASP A 263 8.41 0.78 2.57
N PHE A 264 8.99 -0.41 2.61
CA PHE A 264 8.30 -1.64 2.26
C PHE A 264 7.09 -1.87 3.18
N GLY A 265 7.25 -1.73 4.49
CA GLY A 265 6.15 -1.81 5.45
C GLY A 265 5.05 -0.78 5.19
N LYS A 266 5.42 0.47 4.91
CA LYS A 266 4.45 1.54 4.59
C LYS A 266 3.60 1.20 3.38
N TRP A 267 4.22 0.63 2.33
CA TRP A 267 3.50 0.28 1.10
C TRP A 267 2.64 -0.97 1.28
N VAL A 268 3.12 -1.98 2.03
CA VAL A 268 2.28 -3.12 2.44
C VAL A 268 1.01 -2.61 3.14
N TRP A 269 1.15 -1.69 4.09
CA TRP A 269 -0.02 -1.07 4.74
C TRP A 269 -0.91 -0.31 3.77
N LEU A 270 -0.34 0.64 3.01
CA LEU A 270 -1.09 1.54 2.14
C LEU A 270 -1.91 0.77 1.09
N LEU A 271 -1.30 -0.24 0.49
CA LEU A 271 -1.86 -0.96 -0.65
C LEU A 271 -2.79 -2.11 -0.24
N CYS A 272 -2.56 -2.75 0.91
CA CYS A 272 -3.34 -3.92 1.33
C CYS A 272 -4.45 -3.61 2.35
N ARG A 273 -4.39 -2.48 3.07
CA ARG A 273 -5.40 -2.16 4.12
C ARG A 273 -6.85 -2.05 3.61
N LYS A 274 -7.04 -1.72 2.32
CA LYS A 274 -8.38 -1.55 1.71
C LYS A 274 -9.09 -2.87 1.41
N GLU A 275 -8.39 -4.00 1.48
CA GLU A 275 -8.96 -5.35 1.26
C GLU A 275 -9.64 -5.91 2.51
N VAL A 276 -9.86 -5.08 3.53
CA VAL A 276 -10.63 -5.42 4.74
C VAL A 276 -12.09 -5.10 4.42
N PRO A 277 -12.99 -6.09 4.29
CA PRO A 277 -14.39 -5.82 4.56
C PRO A 277 -14.42 -5.30 6.00
N THR A 278 -14.90 -4.08 6.20
CA THR A 278 -15.36 -3.66 7.52
C THR A 278 -16.38 -4.71 7.96
N GLU A 279 -15.97 -5.62 8.85
CA GLU A 279 -16.84 -6.54 9.56
C GLU A 279 -17.75 -5.72 10.48
N GLU A 280 -18.75 -5.05 9.90
CA GLU A 280 -19.99 -4.83 10.61
C GLU A 280 -20.73 -6.17 10.66
N LYS A 281 -20.79 -6.75 11.88
CA LYS A 281 -21.58 -7.92 12.32
C LYS A 281 -20.99 -9.32 12.10
N GLU A 282 -20.08 -9.72 12.98
CA GLU A 282 -20.06 -11.08 13.55
C GLU A 282 -19.70 -11.03 15.06
N GLU A 283 -20.53 -10.33 15.84
CA GLU A 283 -20.50 -10.39 17.32
C GLU A 283 -21.08 -11.70 17.88
N GLU A 284 -21.54 -12.64 17.05
CA GLU A 284 -22.15 -13.90 17.55
C GLU A 284 -21.20 -15.10 17.64
N ASP A 285 -20.00 -15.09 17.03
CA ASP A 285 -19.12 -16.28 17.02
C ASP A 285 -17.87 -16.17 17.92
N LYS A 286 -17.53 -14.97 18.42
CA LYS A 286 -16.46 -14.80 19.42
C LYS A 286 -16.86 -15.37 20.79
N THR A 287 -18.13 -15.32 21.15
CA THR A 287 -18.67 -15.87 22.40
C THR A 287 -18.55 -17.41 22.45
N SER A 288 -18.61 -18.07 21.29
CA SER A 288 -18.48 -19.53 21.15
C SER A 288 -17.04 -20.00 21.40
N LYS A 289 -16.04 -19.35 20.80
CA LYS A 289 -14.61 -19.68 20.99
C LYS A 289 -14.09 -19.30 22.38
N ILE A 290 -14.54 -18.16 22.93
CA ILE A 290 -14.19 -17.73 24.30
C ILE A 290 -14.77 -18.69 25.35
N SER A 291 -16.01 -19.16 25.16
CA SER A 291 -16.63 -20.18 26.03
C SER A 291 -15.86 -21.52 26.00
N GLN A 292 -15.39 -21.94 24.82
CA GLN A 292 -14.59 -23.17 24.68
C GLN A 292 -13.21 -23.06 25.35
N LEU A 293 -12.51 -21.92 25.23
CA LEU A 293 -11.26 -21.64 25.93
C LEU A 293 -11.46 -21.61 27.46
N TYR A 294 -12.53 -20.96 27.93
CA TYR A 294 -12.86 -20.91 29.37
C TYR A 294 -13.12 -22.31 29.96
N GLN A 295 -13.78 -23.21 29.22
CA GLN A 295 -14.00 -24.59 29.68
C GLN A 295 -12.72 -25.44 29.70
N MET A 296 -11.80 -25.23 28.74
CA MET A 296 -10.50 -25.93 28.74
C MET A 296 -9.61 -25.53 29.94
N PHE A 297 -9.59 -24.25 30.32
CA PHE A 297 -8.80 -23.80 31.47
C PHE A 297 -9.42 -24.17 32.82
N ARG A 298 -10.76 -24.24 32.92
CA ARG A 298 -11.44 -24.66 34.15
C ARG A 298 -11.32 -26.18 34.41
N GLY A 299 -11.41 -27.00 33.36
CA GLY A 299 -11.25 -28.46 33.46
C GLY A 299 -9.85 -28.92 33.90
N ASN A 300 -8.81 -28.12 33.61
CA ASN A 300 -7.44 -28.40 34.02
C ASN A 300 -7.15 -28.03 35.49
N HIS A 301 -7.94 -27.15 36.11
CA HIS A 301 -7.78 -26.78 37.52
C HIS A 301 -8.46 -27.75 38.49
N GLU A 302 -9.60 -28.35 38.11
CA GLU A 302 -10.30 -29.32 38.98
C GLU A 302 -9.58 -30.68 39.03
N ASN A 303 -8.95 -31.12 37.93
CA ASN A 303 -8.18 -32.37 37.90
C ASN A 303 -6.83 -32.30 38.63
N ARG A 304 -6.24 -31.10 38.82
CA ARG A 304 -5.01 -30.92 39.59
C ARG A 304 -5.24 -30.91 41.10
N ASN A 305 -6.43 -30.51 41.56
CA ASN A 305 -6.75 -30.49 43.00
C ASN A 305 -7.22 -31.85 43.55
N ASN A 306 -7.77 -32.74 42.72
CA ASN A 306 -8.14 -34.10 43.16
C ASN A 306 -6.95 -35.07 43.25
N LYS A 307 -5.87 -34.83 42.49
CA LYS A 307 -4.62 -35.62 42.59
C LYS A 307 -3.72 -35.26 43.78
N ARG A 308 -3.95 -34.13 44.44
CA ARG A 308 -3.20 -33.70 45.65
C ARG A 308 -3.87 -34.05 46.98
N LYS A 309 -5.11 -34.58 46.96
CA LYS A 309 -5.84 -35.02 48.16
C LYS A 309 -5.91 -36.54 48.33
N SER A 310 -5.20 -37.30 47.48
CA SER A 310 -5.20 -38.77 47.48
C SER A 310 -3.79 -39.37 47.56
N SER A 311 -2.84 -38.68 48.19
CA SER A 311 -1.54 -39.23 48.60
C SER A 311 -1.23 -38.83 50.03
#